data_AF-A0A255RED1-F1
#
_entry.id   AF-A0A255RED1-F1
#
_cell.length_a   1.000
_cell.length_b   1.000
_cell.length_c   1.000
_cell.angle_alpha   90.00
_cell.angle_beta   90.00
_cell.angle_gamma   90.00
#
_symmetry.space_group_name_H-M   'P 1'
#
loop_
_entity.id
_entity.type
_entity.pdbx_description
1 polymer ?
#
loop_
_entity_poly.entity_id
_entity_poly.type
_entity_poly.pdbx_seq_one_letter_code
_entity_poly.pdbx_strand_id
1 'polypeptide(L)' 'MARNREESWDAMYQLAVAYVMEHHQMPAKSNKEYANILNWWKYNRKKYNQGTLNNSHAEKLIELSKMRTIHELH' A
#
# COMPACT_ATOMS: atom_id res chain seq x y z
N MET A 1 -23.37 -9.84 -3.59
CA MET A 1 -23.16 -8.63 -2.76
C MET A 1 -21.93 -7.90 -3.30
N ALA A 2 -22.10 -6.73 -3.90
CA ALA A 2 -20.97 -5.94 -4.38
C ALA A 2 -20.23 -5.38 -3.16
N ARG A 3 -19.08 -5.96 -2.80
CA ARG A 3 -18.18 -5.39 -1.78
C ARG A 3 -17.90 -3.95 -2.19
N ASN A 4 -18.15 -3.01 -1.27
CA ASN A 4 -17.87 -1.61 -1.57
C ASN A 4 -16.38 -1.48 -1.90
N ARG A 5 -16.08 -0.73 -2.97
CA ARG A 5 -14.70 -0.52 -3.41
C ARG A 5 -13.83 0.09 -2.29
N GLU A 6 -14.45 0.86 -1.41
CA GLU A 6 -13.84 1.45 -0.21
C GLU A 6 -13.51 0.41 0.84
N GLU A 7 -14.43 -0.50 1.19
CA GLU A 7 -14.16 -1.60 2.12
C GLU A 7 -13.00 -2.48 1.64
N SER A 8 -12.92 -2.70 0.32
CA SER A 8 -11.83 -3.45 -0.28
C SER A 8 -10.50 -2.68 -0.24
N TRP A 9 -10.54 -1.35 -0.27
CA TRP A 9 -9.36 -0.51 -0.17
C TRP A 9 -8.82 -0.47 1.25
N ASP A 10 -9.69 -0.25 2.24
CA ASP A 10 -9.31 -0.24 3.66
C ASP A 10 -8.80 -1.60 4.14
N ALA A 11 -9.41 -2.71 3.71
CA ALA A 11 -8.90 -4.03 4.04
C ALA A 11 -7.49 -4.27 3.48
N MET A 12 -7.21 -3.84 2.25
CA MET A 12 -5.86 -3.92 1.66
C MET A 12 -4.86 -3.00 2.36
N TYR A 13 -5.31 -1.82 2.78
CA TYR A 13 -4.50 -0.89 3.56
C TYR A 13 -4.09 -1.51 4.89
N GLN A 14 -5.03 -2.09 5.64
CA GLN A 14 -4.73 -2.76 6.91
C GLN A 14 -3.76 -3.93 6.74
N LEU A 15 -3.93 -4.75 5.70
CA LEU A 15 -2.98 -5.83 5.38
C LEU A 15 -1.59 -5.29 5.07
N ALA A 16 -1.48 -4.20 4.30
CA ALA A 16 -0.20 -3.58 3.98
C ALA A 16 0.46 -2.98 5.23
N VAL A 17 -0.31 -2.31 6.10
CA VAL A 17 0.17 -1.77 7.37
C VAL A 17 0.69 -2.88 8.26
N ALA A 18 -0.08 -3.95 8.47
CA ALA A 18 0.34 -5.08 9.31
C ALA A 18 1.67 -5.68 8.83
N TYR A 19 1.81 -5.89 7.52
CA TYR A 19 3.05 -6.39 6.92
C TYR A 19 4.22 -5.43 7.12
N VAL A 20 4.00 -4.12 6.87
CA VAL A 20 5.03 -3.10 7.04
C VAL A 20 5.42 -2.93 8.51
N MET A 21 4.49 -3.08 9.45
CA MET A 21 4.81 -3.02 10.88
C MET A 21 5.66 -4.21 11.33
N GLU A 22 5.42 -5.40 10.77
CA GLU A 22 6.19 -6.62 11.09
C GLU A 22 7.57 -6.63 10.42
N HIS A 23 7.66 -6.22 9.16
CA HIS A 23 8.88 -6.35 8.34
C HIS A 23 9.61 -5.04 8.06
N HIS A 24 9.03 -3.88 8.39
CA HIS A 24 9.51 -2.53 8.05
C HIS A 24 9.71 -2.25 6.56
N GLN A 25 9.24 -3.16 5.68
CA GLN A 25 9.39 -3.10 4.24
C GLN A 25 8.18 -3.67 3.51
N MET A 26 8.07 -3.42 2.21
CA MET A 26 7.04 -4.05 1.37
C MET A 26 7.47 -5.47 0.97
N PRO A 27 6.50 -6.36 0.72
CA PRO A 27 6.81 -7.72 0.28
C PRO A 27 7.59 -7.71 -1.03
N ALA A 28 8.62 -8.57 -1.09
CA ALA A 28 9.42 -8.77 -2.28
C ALA A 28 8.61 -9.46 -3.39
N LYS A 29 9.01 -9.28 -4.65
CA LYS A 29 8.36 -9.94 -5.81
C LYS A 29 8.43 -11.48 -5.73
N SER A 30 9.41 -12.03 -5.02
CA SER A 30 9.55 -13.46 -4.77
C SER A 30 8.46 -14.01 -3.83
N ASN A 31 7.89 -13.16 -2.98
CA ASN A 31 6.85 -13.55 -2.06
C ASN A 31 5.47 -13.53 -2.74
N LYS A 32 5.09 -14.68 -3.31
CA LYS A 32 3.82 -14.83 -4.05
C LYS A 32 2.59 -14.72 -3.15
N GLU A 33 2.72 -15.02 -1.86
CA GLU A 33 1.63 -14.96 -0.89
C GLU A 33 1.16 -13.52 -0.66
N TYR A 34 2.10 -12.58 -0.59
CA TYR A 34 1.83 -11.14 -0.42
C TYR A 34 1.97 -10.32 -1.71
N ALA A 35 1.95 -10.98 -2.87
CA ALA A 35 2.05 -10.31 -4.18
C ALA A 35 0.87 -9.36 -4.44
N ASN A 36 -0.30 -9.65 -3.86
CA ASN A 36 -1.47 -8.78 -3.88
C ASN A 36 -1.19 -7.42 -3.20
N ILE A 37 -0.55 -7.40 -2.03
CA ILE A 37 -0.17 -6.19 -1.29
C ILE A 37 0.80 -5.34 -2.13
N LEU A 38 1.82 -5.98 -2.71
CA LEU A 38 2.78 -5.29 -3.57
C LEU A 38 2.11 -4.66 -4.81
N ASN A 39 1.24 -5.41 -5.48
CA ASN A 39 0.53 -4.93 -6.66
C ASN A 39 -0.43 -3.79 -6.31
N TRP A 40 -1.16 -3.92 -5.20
CA TRP A 40 -2.06 -2.89 -4.69
C TRP A 40 -1.28 -1.59 -4.40
N TRP A 41 -0.15 -1.67 -3.70
CA TRP A 41 0.66 -0.50 -3.41
C TRP A 41 1.21 0.18 -4.67
N LYS A 42 1.74 -0.60 -5.63
CA LYS A 42 2.22 -0.05 -6.92
C LYS A 42 1.11 0.66 -7.69
N TYR A 43 -0.06 0.05 -7.76
CA TYR A 43 -1.23 0.62 -8.44
C TYR A 43 -1.67 1.94 -7.80
N ASN A 44 -1.79 1.96 -6.47
CA ASN A 44 -2.21 3.15 -5.73
C ASN A 44 -1.15 4.26 -5.77
N ARG A 45 0.14 3.93 -5.71
CA ARG A 45 1.24 4.89 -5.90
C ARG A 45 1.21 5.51 -7.30
N LYS A 46 0.93 4.71 -8.34
CA LYS A 46 0.74 5.23 -9.70
C LYS A 46 -0.42 6.24 -9.76
N LYS A 47 -1.57 5.91 -9.15
CA LYS A 47 -2.73 6.80 -9.09
C LYS A 47 -2.47 8.09 -8.31
N TYR A 48 -1.75 8.00 -7.20
CA TYR A 48 -1.29 9.16 -6.43
C TYR A 48 -0.42 10.08 -7.28
N ASN A 49 0.58 9.54 -7.97
CA ASN A 49 1.43 10.31 -8.89
C ASN A 49 0.65 10.92 -10.07
N GLN A 50 -0.45 10.28 -10.47
CA GLN A 50 -1.35 10.80 -11.51
C GLN A 50 -2.36 11.84 -10.99
N GLY A 51 -2.41 12.09 -9.68
CA GLY A 51 -3.40 12.99 -9.08
C GLY A 51 -4.84 12.49 -9.15
N THR A 52 -5.05 11.20 -9.42
CA THR A 52 -6.39 10.59 -9.57
C THR A 52 -6.83 9.81 -8.33
N LEU A 53 -6.00 9.81 -7.29
CA LEU A 53 -6.29 9.18 -6.02
C LEU A 53 -6.97 10.19 -5.08
N ASN A 54 -8.03 9.76 -4.40
CA ASN A 54 -8.72 10.57 -3.40
C ASN A 54 -7.74 11.04 -2.29
N ASN A 55 -7.92 12.27 -1.80
CA ASN A 55 -7.05 12.86 -0.78
C ASN A 55 -6.93 11.98 0.48
N SER A 56 -8.03 11.42 0.98
CA SER A 56 -8.00 10.53 2.16
C SER A 56 -7.15 9.26 1.93
N HIS A 57 -7.24 8.66 0.73
CA HIS A 57 -6.41 7.51 0.37
C HIS A 57 -4.95 7.91 0.14
N ALA A 58 -4.70 9.11 -0.37
CA ALA A 58 -3.36 9.65 -0.56
C ALA A 58 -2.65 9.85 0.78
N GLU A 59 -3.32 10.44 1.77
CA GLU A 59 -2.79 10.61 3.13
C GLU A 59 -2.40 9.27 3.76
N LYS A 60 -3.30 8.27 3.71
CA LYS A 60 -3.03 6.91 4.18
C LYS A 60 -1.83 6.26 3.47
N LEU A 61 -1.69 6.43 2.15
CA LEU A 61 -0.51 5.92 1.43
C LEU A 61 0.79 6.62 1.82
N ILE A 62 0.74 7.93 2.07
CA ILE A 62 1.90 8.69 2.55
C ILE A 62 2.31 8.17 3.92
N GLU A 63 1.35 7.96 4.82
CA GLU A 63 1.59 7.39 6.15
C GLU A 63 2.21 6.00 6.05
N LEU A 64 1.62 5.09 5.25
CA LEU A 64 2.19 3.77 4.98
C LEU A 64 3.61 3.85 4.39
N SER A 65 3.89 4.83 3.54
CA SER A 65 5.22 5.04 2.98
C SER A 65 6.23 5.51 4.03
N LYS A 66 5.80 6.30 5.02
CA LYS A 66 6.65 6.77 6.13
C LYS A 66 6.96 5.67 7.13
N MET A 67 6.04 4.73 7.34
CA MET A 67 6.23 3.59 8.25
C MET A 67 7.33 2.63 7.76
N ARG A 68 7.64 2.65 6.48
CA ARG A 68 8.69 1.82 5.90
C ARG A 68 10.04 2.48 6.09
N THR A 69 11.04 1.67 6.41
CA THR A 69 12.43 2.09 6.30
C THR A 69 12.74 2.21 4.81
N ILE A 70 12.55 3.40 4.23
CA ILE A 70 13.11 3.71 2.93
C ILE A 70 14.62 3.74 3.17
N HIS A 71 15.31 2.67 2.78
CA HIS A 71 16.75 2.75 2.59
C HIS A 71 16.92 3.78 1.47
N GLU A 72 17.11 5.04 1.85
CA GLU A 72 17.63 6.07 0.97
C GLU A 72 18.95 5.49 0.45
N LEU A 73 18.92 4.96 -0.77
CA LEU A 73 20.12 4.81 -1.58
C LEU A 73 20.58 6.23 -1.87
N HIS A 74 21.35 6.77 -0.94
CA HIS A 74 22.17 7.96 -1.10
C HIS A 74 23.43 7.60 -1.87
#